data_AF-A0A2M8BXN3-F1
#
_entry.id   AF-A0A2M8BXN3-F1
#
_cell.length_a   1.000
_cell.length_b   1.000
_cell.length_c   1.000
_cell.angle_alpha   90.00
_cell.angle_beta   90.00
_cell.angle_gamma   90.00
#
_symmetry.space_group_name_H-M   'P 1'
#
loop_
_entity.id
_entity.type
_entity.pdbx_description
1 polymer ?
#
loop_
_entity_poly.entity_id
_entity_poly.type
_entity_poly.pdbx_seq_one_letter_code
_entity_poly.pdbx_strand_id
1 'polypeptide(L)'
;MNKLGYLLKLAASASLFLIIVSPSLAAKPDNAGNSNAKSGKPVAVVSTVRAKACQARVSAIKTRMTQLTKLVTTMETTLDKITERVQGYYTNKVLPSGRSLTNYNSLTSNITSNKALVQTALDKAQADILAFSCTSANPRTQVYQFNTNMRLVKNALKAYRTSINKLIVTIRTIPSAIPTPTN
;
A
#
# COMPACT_ATOMS: atom_id res chain seq x y z
N MET A 1 41.98 -2.51 8.13
CA MET A 1 41.38 -1.67 9.18
C MET A 1 40.73 -0.46 8.53
N ASN A 2 39.54 -0.09 9.03
CA ASN A 2 38.87 1.23 9.00
C ASN A 2 37.46 1.25 8.37
N LYS A 3 36.48 1.26 9.29
CA LYS A 3 35.14 1.82 9.12
C LYS A 3 35.23 3.36 9.12
N LEU A 4 34.43 4.04 8.31
CA LEU A 4 33.84 5.39 8.48
C LEU A 4 33.31 5.81 7.09
N GLY A 5 32.15 6.41 6.88
CA GLY A 5 31.15 6.99 7.75
C GLY A 5 29.99 7.48 6.88
N TYR A 6 28.81 7.55 7.49
CA TYR A 6 27.57 8.08 6.94
C TYR A 6 27.66 9.59 6.62
N LEU A 7 26.70 10.04 5.78
CA LEU A 7 26.12 11.40 5.63
C LEU A 7 26.54 12.22 4.40
N LEU A 8 25.60 12.41 3.46
CA LEU A 8 25.04 13.70 2.97
C LEU A 8 24.09 13.39 1.78
N LYS A 9 22.76 13.36 1.98
CA LYS A 9 21.78 14.46 1.94
C LYS A 9 21.40 14.97 0.54
N LEU A 10 20.07 14.99 0.36
CA LEU A 10 19.25 15.95 -0.39
C LEU A 10 19.23 15.85 -1.93
N ALA A 11 18.33 15.01 -2.45
CA ALA A 11 17.71 15.26 -3.74
C ALA A 11 16.27 15.77 -3.51
N ALA A 12 16.08 17.05 -3.79
CA ALA A 12 14.79 17.72 -3.80
C ALA A 12 13.91 17.15 -4.91
N SER A 13 12.75 16.61 -4.55
CA SER A 13 11.64 16.38 -5.47
C SER A 13 10.47 17.22 -4.95
N ALA A 14 10.46 18.47 -5.41
CA ALA A 14 9.34 19.39 -5.22
C ALA A 14 8.21 18.95 -6.15
N SER A 15 7.35 18.02 -5.68
CA SER A 15 6.07 17.77 -6.32
C SER A 15 5.09 18.86 -5.90
N LEU A 16 4.87 19.75 -6.86
CA LEU A 16 3.89 20.82 -6.95
C LEU A 16 2.55 20.44 -6.28
N PHE A 17 2.33 20.91 -5.06
CA PHE A 17 0.99 20.96 -4.49
C PHE A 17 0.26 22.11 -5.17
N LEU A 18 -0.70 21.78 -6.04
CA LEU A 18 -1.73 22.74 -6.47
C LEU A 18 -2.58 23.09 -5.25
N ILE A 19 -2.19 24.17 -4.58
CA ILE A 19 -2.97 24.83 -3.54
C ILE A 19 -4.17 25.46 -4.26
N ILE A 20 -5.32 24.80 -4.19
CA ILE A 20 -6.58 25.47 -4.50
C ILE A 20 -6.89 26.34 -3.28
N VAL A 21 -6.36 27.57 -3.30
CA VAL A 21 -6.78 28.64 -2.41
C VAL A 21 -8.17 29.04 -2.87
N SER A 22 -9.21 28.62 -2.16
CA SER A 22 -10.51 29.29 -2.29
C SER A 22 -10.40 30.60 -1.49
N PRO A 23 -10.53 31.79 -2.11
CA PRO A 23 -10.57 33.04 -1.38
C PRO A 23 -11.77 33.02 -0.43
N SER A 24 -11.47 33.21 0.85
CA SER A 24 -12.48 33.53 1.86
C SER A 24 -12.79 35.02 1.79
N LEU A 25 -14.08 35.35 1.80
CA LEU A 25 -14.69 36.62 2.21
C LEU A 25 -14.18 37.90 1.50
N ALA A 26 -15.02 38.42 0.59
CA ALA A 26 -15.19 39.86 0.43
C ALA A 26 -16.62 40.20 0.85
N ALA A 27 -16.79 40.58 2.12
CA ALA A 27 -18.00 41.23 2.59
C ALA A 27 -17.96 42.70 2.12
N LYS A 28 -18.93 43.09 1.30
CA LYS A 28 -19.22 44.50 1.00
C LYS A 28 -20.26 44.98 2.01
N PRO A 29 -20.01 46.05 2.79
CA PRO A 29 -21.06 46.68 3.58
C PRO A 29 -21.74 47.72 2.69
N ASP A 30 -23.04 47.58 2.47
CA ASP A 30 -23.90 48.72 2.15
C ASP A 30 -25.24 48.47 2.84
N ASN A 31 -25.57 49.38 3.76
CA ASN A 31 -26.78 49.39 4.58
C ASN A 31 -28.04 49.56 3.72
N ALA A 32 -29.08 48.78 3.98
CA ALA A 32 -30.48 49.22 3.98
C ALA A 32 -31.40 48.05 4.34
N GLY A 33 -32.32 48.26 5.28
CA GLY A 33 -33.53 47.43 5.38
C GLY A 33 -33.80 46.81 6.75
N ASN A 34 -34.43 47.61 7.61
CA ASN A 34 -35.33 47.21 8.67
C ASN A 34 -36.03 45.83 8.45
N SER A 35 -35.85 44.88 9.37
CA SER A 35 -36.95 44.06 9.88
C SER A 35 -36.51 43.22 11.08
N ASN A 36 -37.21 43.41 12.19
CA ASN A 36 -37.29 42.47 13.30
C ASN A 36 -37.52 41.04 12.79
N ALA A 37 -36.49 40.22 12.74
CA ALA A 37 -36.61 38.78 12.55
C ALA A 37 -35.86 38.08 13.67
N LYS A 38 -36.62 37.61 14.67
CA LYS A 38 -36.18 36.59 15.63
C LYS A 38 -35.69 35.36 14.84
N SER A 39 -34.40 35.30 14.53
CA SER A 39 -33.76 34.19 13.83
C SER A 39 -33.54 33.03 14.80
N GLY A 40 -34.58 32.22 14.98
CA GLY A 40 -34.53 30.98 15.76
C GLY A 40 -33.91 29.77 15.04
N LYS A 41 -33.31 29.93 13.84
CA LYS A 41 -32.75 28.79 13.08
C LYS A 41 -31.40 29.02 12.34
N PRO A 42 -30.29 29.39 13.02
CA PRO A 42 -28.95 29.32 12.40
C PRO A 42 -28.15 28.04 12.71
N VAL A 43 -28.32 27.43 13.89
CA VAL A 43 -27.38 26.39 14.38
C VAL A 43 -27.61 25.01 13.74
N ALA A 44 -28.86 24.60 13.55
CA ALA A 44 -29.20 23.27 13.01
C ALA A 44 -28.92 23.12 11.49
N VAL A 45 -29.02 24.20 10.72
CA VAL A 45 -28.71 24.18 9.28
C VAL A 45 -27.19 24.16 9.06
N VAL A 46 -26.43 24.93 9.83
CA VAL A 46 -24.96 24.93 9.74
C VAL A 46 -24.37 23.59 10.21
N SER A 47 -24.94 22.95 11.23
CA SER A 47 -24.48 21.63 11.70
C SER A 47 -24.73 20.52 10.66
N THR A 48 -25.87 20.54 9.98
CA THR A 48 -26.20 19.55 8.92
C THR A 48 -25.36 19.74 7.65
N VAL A 49 -25.09 20.98 7.24
CA VAL A 49 -24.18 21.27 6.11
C VAL A 49 -22.75 20.84 6.41
N ARG A 50 -22.24 21.13 7.61
CA ARG A 50 -20.90 20.69 8.06
C ARG A 50 -20.80 19.17 8.13
N ALA A 51 -21.84 18.49 8.61
CA ALA A 51 -21.89 17.02 8.64
C ALA A 51 -21.82 16.43 7.23
N LYS A 52 -22.62 16.95 6.28
CA LYS A 52 -22.58 16.52 4.87
C LYS A 52 -21.20 16.75 4.22
N ALA A 53 -20.60 17.92 4.47
CA ALA A 53 -19.26 18.24 3.96
C ALA A 53 -18.18 17.28 4.53
N CYS A 54 -18.28 16.92 5.81
CA CYS A 54 -17.40 15.92 6.39
C CYS A 54 -17.58 14.55 5.72
N GLN A 55 -18.81 14.08 5.58
CA GLN A 55 -19.09 12.77 4.99
C GLN A 55 -18.58 12.66 3.55
N ALA A 56 -18.74 13.72 2.75
CA ALA A 56 -18.19 13.78 1.40
C ALA A 56 -16.66 13.65 1.40
N ARG A 57 -15.96 14.36 2.30
CA ARG A 57 -14.50 14.28 2.44
C ARG A 57 -14.04 12.90 2.90
N VAL A 58 -14.72 12.31 3.89
CA VAL A 58 -14.40 10.98 4.40
C VAL A 58 -14.60 9.93 3.31
N SER A 59 -15.71 10.00 2.56
CA SER A 59 -15.98 9.10 1.43
C SER A 59 -14.89 9.18 0.36
N ALA A 60 -14.46 10.39 -0.01
CA ALA A 60 -13.37 10.58 -0.98
C ALA A 60 -12.04 9.97 -0.49
N ILE A 61 -11.71 10.13 0.79
CA ILE A 61 -10.50 9.55 1.39
C ILE A 61 -10.60 8.03 1.47
N LYS A 62 -11.72 7.47 1.96
CA LYS A 62 -11.95 6.02 1.98
C LYS A 62 -11.83 5.41 0.59
N THR A 63 -12.40 6.07 -0.42
CA THR A 63 -12.28 5.62 -1.82
C THR A 63 -10.82 5.50 -2.21
N ARG A 64 -9.99 6.51 -1.95
CA ARG A 64 -8.54 6.46 -2.25
C ARG A 64 -7.84 5.33 -1.49
N MET A 65 -8.12 5.16 -0.20
CA MET A 65 -7.55 4.08 0.60
C MET A 65 -7.93 2.70 0.05
N THR A 66 -9.21 2.50 -0.33
CA THR A 66 -9.71 1.27 -0.92
C THR A 66 -9.07 0.98 -2.29
N GLN A 67 -8.84 2.00 -3.12
CA GLN A 67 -8.15 1.78 -4.39
C GLN A 67 -6.69 1.35 -4.19
N LEU A 68 -6.01 1.87 -3.16
CA LEU A 68 -4.66 1.43 -2.81
C LEU A 68 -4.63 -0.02 -2.31
N THR A 69 -5.59 -0.44 -1.48
CA THR A 69 -5.65 -1.84 -1.03
C THR A 69 -6.01 -2.79 -2.18
N LYS A 70 -6.91 -2.38 -3.10
CA LYS A 70 -7.18 -3.15 -4.33
C LYS A 70 -5.93 -3.34 -5.19
N LEU A 71 -5.14 -2.28 -5.37
CA LEU A 71 -3.88 -2.37 -6.11
C LEU A 71 -2.93 -3.40 -5.48
N VAL A 72 -2.82 -3.41 -4.14
CA VAL A 72 -2.02 -4.40 -3.41
C VAL A 72 -2.52 -5.82 -3.66
N THR A 73 -3.84 -6.06 -3.59
CA THR A 73 -4.41 -7.38 -3.89
C THR A 73 -4.10 -7.84 -5.32
N THR A 74 -4.13 -6.93 -6.30
CA THR A 74 -3.72 -7.25 -7.68
C THR A 74 -2.23 -7.61 -7.78
N MET A 75 -1.37 -6.90 -7.05
CA MET A 75 0.06 -7.22 -6.98
C MET A 75 0.30 -8.59 -6.34
N GLU A 76 -0.35 -8.89 -5.22
CA GLU A 76 -0.27 -10.20 -4.54
C GLU A 76 -0.69 -11.33 -5.50
N THR A 77 -1.84 -11.17 -6.16
CA THR A 77 -2.34 -12.13 -7.17
C THR A 77 -1.35 -12.35 -8.31
N THR A 78 -0.66 -11.30 -8.74
CA THR A 78 0.35 -11.40 -9.81
C THR A 78 1.58 -12.18 -9.33
N LEU A 79 2.03 -11.93 -8.11
CA LEU A 79 3.15 -12.65 -7.50
C LEU A 79 2.81 -14.13 -7.26
N ASP A 80 1.57 -14.44 -6.85
CA ASP A 80 1.08 -15.81 -6.71
C ASP A 80 1.16 -16.58 -8.03
N LYS A 81 0.66 -16.01 -9.12
CA LYS A 81 0.75 -16.62 -10.46
C LYS A 81 2.19 -16.86 -10.89
N ILE A 82 3.12 -15.98 -10.53
CA ILE A 82 4.55 -16.17 -10.82
C ILE A 82 5.10 -17.33 -9.98
N THR A 83 4.79 -17.36 -8.68
CA THR A 83 5.19 -18.43 -7.77
C THR A 83 4.72 -19.80 -8.30
N GLU A 84 3.45 -19.92 -8.67
CA GLU A 84 2.87 -21.14 -9.24
C GLU A 84 3.60 -21.58 -10.51
N ARG A 85 3.86 -20.66 -11.44
CA ARG A 85 4.60 -20.97 -12.68
C ARG A 85 6.02 -21.43 -12.42
N VAL A 86 6.71 -20.81 -11.46
CA VAL A 86 8.10 -21.13 -11.12
C VAL A 86 8.18 -22.49 -10.43
N GLN A 87 7.31 -22.75 -9.47
CA GLN A 87 7.21 -24.06 -8.80
C GLN A 87 6.80 -25.15 -9.79
N GLY A 88 5.83 -24.87 -10.66
CA GLY A 88 5.41 -25.78 -11.73
C GLY A 88 6.54 -26.09 -12.71
N TYR A 89 7.33 -25.08 -13.12
CA TYR A 89 8.51 -25.30 -13.96
C TYR A 89 9.55 -26.20 -13.26
N TYR A 90 9.82 -25.96 -11.97
CA TYR A 90 10.73 -26.79 -11.21
C TYR A 90 10.27 -28.26 -11.19
N THR A 91 9.01 -28.51 -10.82
CA THR A 91 8.46 -29.87 -10.70
C THR A 91 8.33 -30.57 -12.06
N ASN A 92 7.89 -29.86 -13.10
CA ASN A 92 7.52 -30.48 -14.37
C ASN A 92 8.66 -30.52 -15.40
N LYS A 93 9.73 -29.73 -15.22
CA LYS A 93 10.83 -29.62 -16.19
C LYS A 93 12.21 -29.81 -15.57
N VAL A 94 12.46 -29.23 -14.40
CA VAL A 94 13.79 -29.31 -13.77
C VAL A 94 14.01 -30.68 -13.15
N LEU A 95 13.09 -31.14 -12.28
CA LEU A 95 13.22 -32.44 -11.63
C LEU A 95 13.32 -33.62 -12.63
N PRO A 96 12.48 -33.71 -13.68
CA PRO A 96 12.58 -34.79 -14.65
C PRO A 96 13.87 -34.76 -15.50
N SER A 97 14.56 -33.60 -15.57
CA SER A 97 15.85 -33.48 -16.24
C SER A 97 17.04 -33.99 -15.41
N GLY A 98 16.79 -34.59 -14.24
CA GLY A 98 17.82 -35.06 -13.32
C GLY A 98 18.50 -33.94 -12.51
N ARG A 99 17.97 -32.72 -12.58
CA ARG A 99 18.48 -31.53 -11.87
C ARG A 99 17.61 -31.27 -10.65
N SER A 100 18.22 -30.89 -9.52
CA SER A 100 17.48 -30.62 -8.28
C SER A 100 18.12 -29.52 -7.46
N LEU A 101 17.33 -28.93 -6.56
CA LEU A 101 17.74 -27.93 -5.58
C LEU A 101 17.64 -28.51 -4.19
N THR A 102 18.78 -28.62 -3.50
CA THR A 102 18.85 -29.09 -2.11
C THR A 102 18.10 -28.18 -1.13
N ASN A 103 18.02 -26.88 -1.43
CA ASN A 103 17.36 -25.87 -0.61
C ASN A 103 15.95 -25.49 -1.09
N TYR A 104 15.33 -26.25 -1.99
CA TYR A 104 14.03 -25.92 -2.58
C TYR A 104 12.94 -25.65 -1.52
N ASN A 105 12.79 -26.56 -0.55
CA ASN A 105 11.77 -26.44 0.51
C ASN A 105 11.98 -25.20 1.38
N SER A 106 13.23 -24.79 1.62
CA SER A 106 13.53 -23.57 2.36
C SER A 106 13.13 -22.32 1.55
N LEU A 107 13.40 -22.32 0.25
CA LEU A 107 13.03 -21.22 -0.65
C LEU A 107 11.51 -21.07 -0.76
N THR A 108 10.76 -22.17 -0.93
CA THR A 108 9.30 -22.14 -1.01
C THR A 108 8.66 -21.78 0.33
N SER A 109 9.20 -22.27 1.45
CA SER A 109 8.77 -21.84 2.79
C SER A 109 8.95 -20.33 2.99
N ASN A 110 10.09 -19.76 2.57
CA ASN A 110 10.34 -18.31 2.66
C ASN A 110 9.35 -17.49 1.83
N ILE A 111 8.99 -17.97 0.64
CA ILE A 111 7.95 -17.38 -0.23
C ILE A 111 6.61 -17.36 0.51
N THR A 112 6.19 -18.49 1.08
CA THR A 112 4.94 -18.60 1.84
C THR A 112 4.92 -17.67 3.06
N SER A 113 6.02 -17.61 3.83
CA SER A 113 6.13 -16.69 4.97
C SER A 113 6.02 -15.23 4.55
N ASN A 114 6.69 -14.82 3.47
CA ASN A 114 6.61 -13.44 3.00
C ASN A 114 5.23 -13.08 2.45
N LYS A 115 4.52 -14.02 1.82
CA LYS A 115 3.11 -13.84 1.43
C LYS A 115 2.23 -13.58 2.67
N ALA A 116 2.38 -14.37 3.72
CA ALA A 116 1.64 -14.17 4.96
C ALA A 116 1.91 -12.79 5.61
N LEU A 117 3.14 -12.28 5.49
CA LEU A 117 3.47 -10.93 5.94
C LEU A 117 2.76 -9.83 5.12
N VAL A 118 2.55 -10.04 3.81
CA VAL A 118 1.76 -9.14 2.97
C VAL A 118 0.32 -9.09 3.47
N GLN A 119 -0.29 -10.25 3.69
CA GLN A 119 -1.68 -10.37 4.17
C GLN A 119 -1.84 -9.71 5.53
N THR A 120 -0.96 -10.03 6.49
CA THR A 120 -0.95 -9.42 7.82
C THR A 120 -0.86 -7.89 7.78
N ALA A 121 -0.03 -7.34 6.89
CA ALA A 121 0.11 -5.89 6.74
C ALA A 121 -1.10 -5.26 6.03
N LEU A 122 -1.69 -5.97 5.06
CA LEU A 122 -2.87 -5.53 4.32
C LEU A 122 -4.10 -5.49 5.23
N ASP A 123 -4.28 -6.50 6.09
CA ASP A 123 -5.38 -6.56 7.06
C ASP A 123 -5.35 -5.35 8.00
N LYS A 124 -4.16 -4.95 8.47
CA LYS A 124 -3.98 -3.73 9.28
C LYS A 124 -4.40 -2.48 8.52
N ALA A 125 -4.00 -2.35 7.26
CA ALA A 125 -4.40 -1.21 6.43
C ALA A 125 -5.91 -1.20 6.15
N GLN A 126 -6.54 -2.35 5.96
CA GLN A 126 -7.99 -2.47 5.79
C GLN A 126 -8.76 -2.10 7.07
N ALA A 127 -8.25 -2.51 8.24
CA ALA A 127 -8.82 -2.13 9.53
C ALA A 127 -8.81 -0.61 9.73
N ASP A 128 -7.75 0.09 9.30
CA ASP A 128 -7.71 1.56 9.37
C ASP A 128 -8.80 2.24 8.51
N ILE A 129 -9.15 1.65 7.35
CA ILE A 129 -10.23 2.16 6.49
C ILE A 129 -11.57 2.08 7.20
N LEU A 130 -11.81 0.97 7.92
CA LEU A 130 -13.04 0.75 8.68
C LEU A 130 -13.15 1.72 9.85
N ALA A 131 -12.03 1.96 10.55
CA ALA A 131 -11.96 2.87 11.69
C ALA A 131 -12.08 4.36 11.31
N PHE A 132 -11.79 4.73 10.06
CA PHE A 132 -11.80 6.12 9.61
C PHE A 132 -13.23 6.69 9.53
N SER A 133 -13.52 7.78 10.24
CA SER A 133 -14.86 8.38 10.26
C SER A 133 -14.87 9.87 10.62
N CYS A 134 -16.01 10.52 10.32
CA CYS A 134 -16.29 11.91 10.71
C CYS A 134 -16.44 12.13 12.22
N THR A 135 -16.74 11.05 12.96
CA THR A 135 -16.97 11.10 14.41
C THR A 135 -15.73 10.67 15.19
N SER A 136 -14.65 10.29 14.49
CA SER A 136 -13.38 9.98 15.13
C SER A 136 -12.82 11.21 15.83
N ALA A 137 -12.23 11.01 17.01
CA ALA A 137 -11.60 12.09 17.75
C ALA A 137 -10.42 12.71 16.98
N ASN A 138 -9.70 11.90 16.18
CA ASN A 138 -8.47 12.30 15.50
C ASN A 138 -8.37 11.69 14.08
N PRO A 139 -9.17 12.15 13.10
CA PRO A 139 -9.19 11.61 11.74
C PRO A 139 -7.83 11.75 11.03
N ARG A 140 -7.07 12.81 11.33
CA ARG A 140 -5.73 13.02 10.77
C ARG A 140 -4.75 11.92 11.18
N THR A 141 -4.81 11.50 12.45
CA THR A 141 -3.97 10.42 12.98
C THR A 141 -4.33 9.09 12.34
N GLN A 142 -5.61 8.83 12.07
CA GLN A 142 -6.05 7.61 11.36
C GLN A 142 -5.51 7.55 9.93
N VAL A 143 -5.51 8.67 9.19
CA VAL A 143 -4.88 8.72 7.86
C VAL A 143 -3.37 8.49 7.94
N TYR A 144 -2.70 9.05 8.95
CA TYR A 144 -1.27 8.79 9.19
C TYR A 144 -0.99 7.31 9.50
N GLN A 145 -1.85 6.68 10.30
CA GLN A 145 -1.76 5.26 10.63
C GLN A 145 -1.93 4.39 9.39
N PHE A 146 -2.94 4.66 8.55
CA PHE A 146 -3.12 3.99 7.26
C PHE A 146 -1.87 4.10 6.38
N ASN A 147 -1.31 5.30 6.25
CA ASN A 147 -0.09 5.51 5.46
C ASN A 147 1.11 4.74 6.03
N THR A 148 1.17 4.58 7.36
CA THR A 148 2.20 3.80 8.04
C THR A 148 2.04 2.31 7.75
N ASN A 149 0.82 1.79 7.87
CA ASN A 149 0.51 0.39 7.52
C ASN A 149 0.75 0.12 6.03
N MET A 150 0.44 1.04 5.12
CA MET A 150 0.76 0.91 3.70
C MET A 150 2.27 0.88 3.39
N ARG A 151 3.12 1.51 4.22
CA ARG A 151 4.59 1.34 4.10
C ARG A 151 5.02 -0.07 4.52
N LEU A 152 4.37 -0.65 5.52
CA LEU A 152 4.61 -2.06 5.90
C LEU A 152 4.19 -3.00 4.77
N VAL A 153 3.02 -2.78 4.16
CA VAL A 153 2.54 -3.53 2.98
C VAL A 153 3.57 -3.46 1.84
N LYS A 154 4.06 -2.26 1.51
CA LYS A 154 5.09 -2.08 0.47
C LYS A 154 6.35 -2.89 0.75
N ASN A 155 6.83 -2.88 2.00
CA ASN A 155 8.02 -3.63 2.39
C ASN A 155 7.78 -5.13 2.33
N ALA A 156 6.62 -5.61 2.76
CA ALA A 156 6.23 -7.01 2.68
C ALA A 156 6.13 -7.49 1.21
N LEU A 157 5.51 -6.70 0.33
CA LEU A 157 5.44 -7.00 -1.11
C LEU A 157 6.84 -7.09 -1.74
N LYS A 158 7.76 -6.20 -1.34
CA LYS A 158 9.15 -6.25 -1.80
C LYS A 158 9.84 -7.54 -1.33
N ALA A 159 9.67 -7.93 -0.07
CA ALA A 159 10.22 -9.17 0.46
C ALA A 159 9.65 -10.39 -0.28
N TYR A 160 8.33 -10.42 -0.52
CA TYR A 160 7.67 -11.48 -1.28
C TYR A 160 8.26 -11.61 -2.69
N ARG A 161 8.33 -10.50 -3.44
CA ARG A 161 8.97 -10.48 -4.76
C ARG A 161 10.43 -10.92 -4.73
N THR A 162 11.21 -10.48 -3.74
CA THR A 162 12.61 -10.88 -3.59
C THR A 162 12.76 -12.38 -3.37
N SER A 163 11.92 -12.99 -2.54
CA SER A 163 11.95 -14.44 -2.32
C SER A 163 11.62 -15.25 -3.57
N ILE A 164 10.65 -14.80 -4.37
CA ILE A 164 10.33 -15.40 -5.69
C ILE A 164 11.54 -15.29 -6.63
N ASN A 165 12.14 -14.10 -6.74
CA ASN A 165 13.33 -13.89 -7.58
C ASN A 165 14.50 -14.77 -7.14
N LYS A 166 14.69 -14.97 -5.83
CA LYS A 166 15.72 -15.87 -5.30
C LYS A 166 15.48 -17.30 -5.79
N LEU A 167 14.25 -17.80 -5.75
CA LEU A 167 13.92 -19.12 -6.30
C LEU A 167 14.21 -19.19 -7.80
N ILE A 168 13.77 -18.20 -8.58
CA ILE A 168 14.01 -18.14 -10.03
C ILE A 168 15.51 -18.19 -10.35
N VAL A 169 16.31 -17.34 -9.69
CA VAL A 169 17.76 -17.30 -9.92
C VAL A 169 18.38 -18.64 -9.55
N THR A 170 18.04 -19.20 -8.39
CA THR A 170 18.59 -20.48 -7.93
C THR A 170 18.27 -21.62 -8.92
N ILE A 171 17.06 -21.67 -9.45
CA ILE A 171 16.66 -22.65 -10.48
C ILE A 171 17.49 -22.47 -11.76
N ARG A 172 17.70 -21.22 -12.21
CA ARG A 172 18.46 -20.92 -13.43
C ARG A 172 19.94 -21.27 -13.30
N THR A 173 20.49 -21.17 -12.09
CA THR A 173 21.91 -21.41 -11.83
C THR A 173 22.22 -22.85 -11.42
N ILE A 174 21.24 -23.78 -11.45
CA ILE A 174 21.55 -25.19 -11.25
C ILE A 174 22.53 -25.60 -12.35
N PRO A 175 23.65 -26.28 -12.05
CA PRO A 175 24.53 -26.80 -13.08
C PRO A 175 23.75 -27.67 -14.08
N SER A 176 24.08 -27.58 -15.36
CA SER A 176 23.59 -28.54 -16.35
C SER A 176 24.17 -29.92 -16.04
N ALA A 177 23.39 -30.98 -16.23
CA ALA A 177 23.92 -32.33 -16.13
C ALA A 177 25.08 -32.48 -17.14
N ILE A 178 26.25 -32.90 -16.68
CA ILE A 178 27.37 -33.26 -17.56
C ILE A 178 26.90 -34.49 -18.35
N PRO A 179 26.94 -34.49 -19.69
CA PRO A 179 26.61 -35.68 -20.46
C PRO A 179 27.57 -36.80 -20.05
N THR A 180 27.02 -37.88 -19.51
CA THR A 180 27.77 -39.10 -19.20
C THR A 180 28.41 -39.60 -20.49
N PRO A 181 29.74 -39.83 -20.56
CA PRO A 181 30.35 -40.40 -21.76
C PRO A 181 29.77 -41.80 -21.96
N THR A 182 29.09 -42.01 -23.08
CA THR A 182 28.76 -43.35 -23.59
C THR A 182 30.07 -44.03 -23.98
N ASN A 183 30.48 -45.04 -23.20
CA ASN A 183 31.46 -46.05 -23.65
C ASN A 183 30.82 -46.97 -24.69
#